data_AF-A0A925C938-F1
#
_entry.id   AF-A0A925C938-F1
#
_cell.length_a   1.000
_cell.length_b   1.000
_cell.length_c   1.000
_cell.angle_alpha   90.00
_cell.angle_beta   90.00
_cell.angle_gamma   90.00
#
_symmetry.space_group_name_H-M   'P 1'
#
loop_
_entity.id
_entity.type
_entity.pdbx_description
1 polymer ?
#
loop_
_entity_poly.entity_id
_entity_poly.type
_entity_poly.pdbx_seq_one_letter_code
_entity_poly.pdbx_strand_id
1 'polypeptide(L)'
;MRFTFGARGASLRLTLVGALLTLAFSPQGRAQEQPAGVPAVAEATGAPTVAAAASLRYALDEIAKRFEKETGKSVKITYGATGSLVHQIEAGAPFQALFAADDESVKKLAKAGKTEGDPIVFARGELSVAAPKGSPVAIDADLKGL
;
A
#
# COMPACT_ATOMS: atom_id res chain seq x y z
N MET A 1 16.75 -17.25 3.92
CA MET A 1 16.22 -17.02 2.55
C MET A 1 16.52 -15.58 2.17
N ARG A 2 17.27 -15.36 1.10
CA ARG A 2 17.87 -14.07 0.73
C ARG A 2 17.34 -13.72 -0.65
N PHE A 3 16.49 -12.70 -0.76
CA PHE A 3 15.96 -12.24 -2.03
C PHE A 3 16.87 -11.15 -2.59
N THR A 4 17.55 -11.45 -3.69
CA THR A 4 18.33 -10.50 -4.48
C THR A 4 17.42 -9.88 -5.53
N PHE A 5 17.27 -8.56 -5.53
CA PHE A 5 16.55 -7.83 -6.58
C PHE A 5 17.52 -7.53 -7.73
N GLY A 6 17.19 -8.03 -8.92
CA GLY A 6 17.94 -7.76 -10.15
C GLY A 6 17.54 -6.42 -10.76
N ALA A 7 18.50 -5.49 -10.87
CA ALA A 7 18.33 -4.26 -11.63
C ALA A 7 18.35 -4.57 -13.14
N ARG A 8 17.23 -4.34 -13.83
CA ARG A 8 17.19 -4.27 -15.30
C ARG A 8 17.18 -2.80 -15.73
N GLY A 9 18.14 -2.47 -16.58
CA GLY A 9 18.47 -1.11 -16.99
C GLY A 9 17.41 -0.44 -17.86
N ALA A 10 17.42 0.89 -17.78
CA ALA A 10 16.78 1.78 -18.74
C ALA A 10 17.78 2.89 -19.10
N SER A 11 18.22 2.90 -20.34
CA SER A 11 19.06 3.91 -20.96
C SER A 11 18.29 5.23 -21.09
N LEU A 12 18.81 6.34 -20.55
CA LEU A 12 18.25 7.66 -20.79
C LEU A 12 19.27 8.57 -21.47
N ARG A 13 18.85 9.11 -22.62
CA ARG A 13 19.63 9.90 -23.57
C ARG A 13 19.93 11.30 -23.02
N LEU A 14 21.18 11.68 -23.21
CA LEU A 14 21.77 13.00 -23.00
C LEU A 14 21.21 14.02 -24.02
N THR A 15 20.66 15.13 -23.54
CA THR A 15 20.53 16.38 -24.32
C THR A 15 20.97 17.55 -23.44
N LEU A 16 22.01 18.24 -23.89
CA LEU A 16 22.71 19.32 -23.19
C LEU A 16 22.59 20.60 -24.03
N VAL A 17 21.97 21.66 -23.48
CA VAL A 17 22.05 23.08 -23.88
C VAL A 17 21.55 23.87 -22.65
N GLY A 18 22.13 24.91 -22.06
CA GLY A 18 23.23 25.82 -22.37
C GLY A 18 22.91 27.18 -21.71
N ALA A 19 23.94 27.98 -21.36
CA ALA A 19 23.95 29.35 -20.77
C ALA A 19 23.96 29.41 -19.22
N LEU A 20 25.08 29.64 -18.50
CA LEU A 20 26.15 30.66 -18.55
C LEU A 20 25.72 32.04 -18.00
N LEU A 21 26.00 32.28 -16.71
CA LEU A 21 26.32 33.60 -16.17
C LEU A 21 27.33 33.44 -15.03
N THR A 22 28.51 34.04 -15.21
CA THR A 22 29.71 33.98 -14.38
C THR A 22 29.81 35.15 -13.41
N LEU A 23 30.44 34.91 -12.24
CA LEU A 23 31.27 35.79 -11.36
C LEU A 23 31.17 35.21 -9.92
N ALA A 24 32.20 34.97 -9.10
CA ALA A 24 33.61 35.31 -9.13
C ALA A 24 34.41 34.45 -8.10
N PHE A 25 35.74 34.43 -8.24
CA PHE A 25 36.74 34.55 -7.16
C PHE A 25 37.01 33.39 -6.16
N SER A 26 38.09 32.62 -6.38
CA SER A 26 39.28 32.48 -5.49
C SER A 26 40.10 31.21 -5.81
N PRO A 27 41.45 31.25 -5.81
CA PRO A 27 42.29 30.11 -6.18
C PRO A 27 42.83 29.29 -4.99
N GLN A 28 43.21 28.05 -5.29
CA GLN A 28 44.17 27.18 -4.57
C GLN A 28 43.75 26.57 -3.22
N GLY A 29 43.36 25.29 -3.27
CA GLY A 29 43.22 24.45 -2.08
C GLY A 29 42.93 22.99 -2.42
N ARG A 30 43.99 22.24 -2.78
CA ARG A 30 44.19 20.78 -2.71
C ARG A 30 43.02 19.84 -3.08
N ALA A 31 43.29 19.01 -4.09
CA ALA A 31 42.53 17.82 -4.44
C ALA A 31 42.18 16.96 -3.21
N GLN A 32 40.89 16.77 -2.98
CA GLN A 32 40.37 15.56 -2.36
C GLN A 32 39.47 14.88 -3.40
N GLU A 33 40.00 13.81 -3.99
CA GLU A 33 39.20 12.81 -4.70
C GLU A 33 38.08 12.36 -3.77
N GLN A 34 36.85 12.76 -4.10
CA GLN A 34 35.65 12.29 -3.46
C GLN A 34 35.31 10.94 -4.10
N PRO A 35 35.47 9.80 -3.41
CA PRO A 35 35.09 8.53 -3.98
C PRO A 35 33.59 8.59 -4.24
N ALA A 36 33.21 8.38 -5.49
CA ALA A 36 31.84 8.29 -5.94
C ALA A 36 31.11 7.27 -5.07
N GLY A 37 30.30 7.79 -4.15
CA GLY A 37 29.36 7.00 -3.38
C GLY A 37 28.44 6.29 -4.35
N VAL A 38 28.53 4.95 -4.36
CA VAL A 38 27.53 4.09 -4.98
C VAL A 38 26.16 4.59 -4.51
N PRO A 39 25.18 4.85 -5.38
CA PRO A 39 23.86 5.26 -4.94
C PRO A 39 23.32 4.17 -4.03
N ALA A 40 23.28 4.47 -2.72
CA ALA A 40 22.61 3.64 -1.75
C ALA A 40 21.17 3.50 -2.23
N VAL A 41 20.74 2.26 -2.46
CA VAL A 41 19.34 1.94 -2.68
C VAL A 41 18.61 2.49 -1.46
N ALA A 42 17.85 3.56 -1.65
CA ALA A 42 17.07 4.16 -0.58
C ALA A 42 16.12 3.09 -0.05
N GLU A 43 16.42 2.53 1.12
CA GLU A 43 15.47 1.72 1.86
C GLU A 43 14.24 2.59 2.06
N ALA A 44 13.09 2.16 1.54
CA ALA A 44 11.82 2.82 1.77
C ALA A 44 11.58 2.87 3.28
N THR A 45 11.93 4.00 3.90
CA THR A 45 12.14 4.15 5.34
C THR A 45 10.82 4.38 6.09
N GLY A 46 9.69 4.15 5.43
CA GLY A 46 8.35 4.39 5.94
C GLY A 46 7.59 3.08 6.18
N ALA A 47 6.77 3.09 7.24
CA ALA A 47 5.81 2.01 7.48
C ALA A 47 4.91 1.80 6.25
N PRO A 48 4.69 0.55 5.81
CA PRO A 48 3.95 0.26 4.61
C PRO A 48 2.49 0.71 4.72
N THR A 49 1.95 1.22 3.61
CA THR A 49 0.56 1.69 3.56
C THR A 49 -0.37 0.59 3.06
N VAL A 50 -1.35 0.25 3.88
CA VAL A 50 -2.32 -0.82 3.67
C VAL A 50 -3.71 -0.20 3.49
N ALA A 51 -4.38 -0.51 2.39
CA ALA A 51 -5.79 -0.22 2.21
C ALA A 51 -6.63 -1.39 2.75
N ALA A 52 -7.66 -1.11 3.54
CA ALA A 52 -8.52 -2.14 4.10
C ALA A 52 -10.01 -1.75 4.08
N ALA A 53 -10.87 -2.73 3.81
CA ALA A 53 -12.30 -2.55 3.93
C ALA A 53 -12.69 -2.14 5.36
N ALA A 54 -13.63 -1.20 5.49
CA ALA A 54 -14.03 -0.64 6.78
C ALA A 54 -14.56 -1.70 7.78
N SER A 55 -15.17 -2.78 7.28
CA SER A 55 -15.65 -3.90 8.09
C SER A 55 -14.52 -4.63 8.83
N LEU A 56 -13.28 -4.55 8.35
CA LEU A 56 -12.12 -5.23 8.91
C LEU A 56 -11.44 -4.44 10.04
N ARG A 57 -11.87 -3.20 10.32
CA ARG A 57 -11.19 -2.30 11.27
C ARG A 57 -10.94 -2.95 12.63
N TYR A 58 -11.96 -3.56 13.22
CA TYR A 58 -11.83 -4.16 14.54
C TYR A 58 -10.78 -5.27 14.57
N ALA A 59 -10.78 -6.16 13.57
CA ALA A 59 -9.81 -7.25 13.48
C ALA A 59 -8.40 -6.76 13.15
N LEU A 60 -8.27 -5.87 12.16
CA LEU A 60 -6.97 -5.38 11.71
C LEU A 60 -6.29 -4.45 12.71
N ASP A 61 -7.03 -3.66 13.49
CA ASP A 61 -6.43 -2.86 14.56
C ASP A 61 -5.81 -3.75 15.64
N GLU A 62 -6.45 -4.87 15.97
CA GLU A 62 -5.89 -5.84 16.91
C GLU A 62 -4.66 -6.55 16.33
N ILE A 63 -4.75 -6.99 15.08
CA ILE A 63 -3.64 -7.65 14.37
C ILE A 63 -2.45 -6.70 14.23
N ALA A 64 -2.66 -5.43 13.89
CA ALA A 64 -1.59 -4.44 13.74
C ALA A 64 -0.84 -4.23 15.07
N LYS A 65 -1.56 -4.13 16.19
CA LYS A 65 -0.95 -4.01 17.53
C LYS A 65 -0.12 -5.24 17.88
N ARG A 66 -0.63 -6.44 17.59
CA ARG A 66 0.10 -7.70 17.82
C ARG A 66 1.34 -7.79 16.92
N PHE A 67 1.20 -7.46 15.64
CA PHE A 67 2.30 -7.42 14.67
C PHE A 67 3.41 -6.47 15.09
N GLU A 68 3.07 -5.27 15.58
CA GLU A 68 4.04 -4.31 16.08
C GLU A 68 4.77 -4.82 17.33
N LYS A 69 4.04 -5.44 18.26
CA LYS A 69 4.62 -6.04 19.46
C LYS A 69 5.58 -7.19 19.15
N GLU A 70 5.24 -8.03 18.17
CA GLU A 70 6.01 -9.23 17.81
C GLU A 70 7.23 -8.91 16.93
N THR A 71 7.10 -7.95 16.02
CA THR A 71 8.13 -7.67 15.00
C THR A 71 8.89 -6.37 15.22
N GLY A 72 8.38 -5.47 16.05
CA GLY A 72 8.87 -4.10 16.18
C GLY A 72 8.58 -3.20 14.97
N LYS A 73 7.80 -3.68 13.99
CA LYS A 73 7.45 -2.94 12.76
C LYS A 73 6.02 -2.46 12.81
N SER A 74 5.77 -1.24 12.34
CA SER A 74 4.42 -0.68 12.22
C SER A 74 3.92 -0.70 10.78
N VAL A 75 2.60 -0.61 10.62
CA VAL A 75 1.91 -0.50 9.34
C VAL A 75 0.93 0.67 9.39
N LYS A 76 0.73 1.36 8.27
CA LYS A 76 -0.24 2.46 8.17
C LYS A 76 -1.49 1.96 7.45
N ILE A 77 -2.60 1.82 8.18
CA ILE A 77 -3.84 1.28 7.62
C ILE A 77 -4.82 2.42 7.30
N THR A 78 -5.26 2.48 6.05
CA THR A 78 -6.35 3.35 5.59
C THR A 78 -7.59 2.50 5.40
N TYR A 79 -8.65 2.85 6.13
CA TYR A 79 -9.93 2.17 6.05
C TYR A 79 -10.90 2.90 5.12
N GLY A 80 -11.65 2.15 4.31
CA GLY A 80 -12.67 2.70 3.42
C GLY A 80 -13.60 1.65 2.83
N ALA A 81 -14.56 2.07 2.01
CA ALA A 81 -15.32 1.13 1.19
C ALA A 81 -14.39 0.49 0.15
N THR A 82 -14.51 -0.83 -0.08
CA THR A 82 -13.64 -1.56 -1.03
C THR A 82 -13.59 -0.87 -2.40
N GLY A 83 -14.75 -0.53 -2.97
CA GLY A 83 -14.82 0.12 -4.28
C GLY A 83 -14.09 1.47 -4.35
N SER A 84 -14.16 2.28 -3.31
CA SER A 84 -13.44 3.56 -3.25
C SER A 84 -11.93 3.35 -3.16
N LEU A 85 -11.47 2.37 -2.39
CA LEU A 85 -10.06 2.02 -2.27
C LEU A 85 -9.51 1.45 -3.58
N VAL A 86 -10.29 0.59 -4.24
CA VAL A 86 -9.97 0.07 -5.60
C VAL A 86 -9.82 1.22 -6.58
N HIS A 87 -10.76 2.18 -6.59
CA HIS A 87 -10.66 3.34 -7.47
C HIS A 87 -9.40 4.17 -7.20
N GLN A 88 -9.02 4.36 -5.93
CA GLN A 88 -7.77 5.02 -5.58
C GLN A 88 -6.55 4.25 -6.10
N ILE A 89 -6.53 2.93 -5.97
CA ILE A 89 -5.44 2.08 -6.49
C ILE A 89 -5.37 2.18 -8.03
N GLU A 90 -6.51 2.14 -8.71
CA GLU A 90 -6.60 2.33 -10.16
C GLU A 90 -6.02 3.69 -10.59
N ALA A 91 -6.29 4.74 -9.80
CA ALA A 91 -5.77 6.10 -9.97
C ALA A 91 -4.30 6.26 -9.55
N GLY A 92 -3.63 5.21 -9.06
CA GLY A 92 -2.21 5.23 -8.72
C GLY A 92 -1.89 5.58 -7.26
N ALA A 93 -2.86 5.46 -6.36
CA ALA A 93 -2.58 5.57 -4.92
C ALA A 93 -1.54 4.51 -4.50
N PRO A 94 -0.51 4.89 -3.72
CA PRO A 94 0.67 4.07 -3.47
C PRO A 94 0.47 3.00 -2.36
N PHE A 95 -0.71 2.36 -2.33
CA PHE A 95 -0.99 1.27 -1.39
C PHE A 95 -0.16 0.04 -1.76
N GLN A 96 0.43 -0.60 -0.74
CA GLN A 96 1.26 -1.80 -0.90
C GLN A 96 0.49 -3.10 -0.64
N ALA A 97 -0.68 -3.01 0.03
CA ALA A 97 -1.59 -4.12 0.21
C ALA A 97 -3.04 -3.63 0.21
N LEU A 98 -3.95 -4.47 -0.27
CA LEU A 98 -5.40 -4.27 -0.20
C LEU A 98 -6.05 -5.47 0.50
N PHE A 99 -6.79 -5.20 1.58
CA PHE A 99 -7.69 -6.16 2.23
C PHE A 99 -9.13 -5.81 1.89
N ALA A 100 -9.68 -6.48 0.87
CA ALA A 100 -11.03 -6.24 0.37
C ALA A 100 -12.08 -7.06 1.13
N ALA A 101 -13.34 -6.59 1.08
CA ALA A 101 -14.49 -7.33 1.59
C ALA A 101 -15.07 -8.35 0.58
N ASP A 102 -14.69 -8.24 -0.69
CA ASP A 102 -15.17 -9.07 -1.79
C ASP A 102 -14.01 -9.47 -2.71
N ASP A 103 -14.10 -10.65 -3.32
CA ASP A 103 -13.08 -11.19 -4.21
C ASP A 103 -13.12 -10.58 -5.62
N GLU A 104 -14.29 -10.15 -6.08
CA GLU A 104 -14.46 -9.56 -7.42
C GLU A 104 -13.62 -8.30 -7.60
N SER A 105 -13.59 -7.42 -6.60
CA SER A 105 -12.77 -6.21 -6.58
C SER A 105 -11.28 -6.50 -6.76
N VAL A 106 -10.74 -7.48 -6.03
CA VAL A 106 -9.32 -7.82 -6.10
C VAL A 106 -9.00 -8.51 -7.43
N LYS A 107 -9.90 -9.39 -7.91
CA LYS A 107 -9.77 -10.02 -9.23
C LYS A 107 -9.76 -8.99 -10.36
N LYS A 108 -10.57 -7.93 -10.26
CA LYS A 108 -10.56 -6.82 -11.23
C LYS A 108 -9.20 -6.13 -11.28
N LEU A 109 -8.62 -5.79 -10.12
CA LEU A 109 -7.28 -5.20 -10.04
C LEU A 109 -6.20 -6.12 -10.61
N ALA A 110 -6.27 -7.42 -10.30
CA ALA A 110 -5.33 -8.40 -10.84
C ALA A 110 -5.40 -8.50 -12.36
N LYS A 111 -6.62 -8.59 -12.92
CA LYS A 111 -6.83 -8.57 -14.39
C LYS A 111 -6.32 -7.29 -15.05
N ALA A 112 -6.36 -6.17 -14.34
CA ALA A 112 -5.83 -4.88 -14.80
C ALA A 112 -4.30 -4.75 -14.64
N GLY A 113 -3.59 -5.79 -14.16
CA GLY A 113 -2.15 -5.76 -13.93
C GLY A 113 -1.73 -4.83 -12.79
N LYS A 114 -2.63 -4.57 -11.84
CA LYS A 114 -2.40 -3.67 -10.69
C LYS A 114 -1.98 -4.43 -9.42
N THR A 115 -1.74 -5.73 -9.50
CA THR A 115 -1.27 -6.57 -8.40
C THR A 115 -0.03 -7.36 -8.81
N GLU A 116 0.85 -7.67 -7.86
CA GLU A 116 2.07 -8.46 -8.10
C GLU A 116 1.81 -9.98 -8.11
N GLY A 117 0.57 -10.40 -7.82
CA GLY A 117 0.19 -11.80 -7.79
C GLY A 117 -1.32 -11.99 -7.71
N ASP A 118 -1.71 -13.26 -7.51
CA ASP A 118 -3.11 -13.66 -7.43
C ASP A 118 -3.78 -13.23 -6.11
N PRO A 119 -5.09 -12.94 -6.13
CA PRO A 119 -5.85 -12.68 -4.92
C PRO A 119 -5.81 -13.85 -3.94
N ILE A 120 -5.61 -13.56 -2.66
CA ILE A 120 -5.61 -14.56 -1.58
C ILE A 120 -6.86 -14.37 -0.73
N VAL A 121 -7.64 -15.45 -0.55
CA VAL A 121 -8.77 -15.46 0.38
C VAL A 121 -8.24 -15.67 1.79
N PHE A 122 -8.45 -14.68 2.67
CA PHE A 122 -7.99 -14.73 4.06
C PHE A 122 -9.13 -14.88 5.08
N ALA A 123 -10.37 -14.55 4.69
CA ALA A 123 -11.55 -14.63 5.54
C ALA A 123 -12.82 -14.83 4.72
N ARG A 124 -13.90 -15.26 5.38
CA ARG A 124 -15.27 -15.28 4.86
C ARG A 124 -16.18 -14.61 5.87
N GLY A 125 -16.99 -13.67 5.40
CA GLY A 125 -18.06 -13.05 6.18
C GLY A 125 -19.38 -13.76 5.96
N GLU A 126 -20.29 -13.59 6.91
CA GLU A 126 -21.69 -13.98 6.79
C GLU A 126 -22.56 -12.72 6.81
N LEU A 127 -23.58 -12.68 5.98
CA LEU A 127 -24.55 -11.59 6.00
C LEU A 127 -25.55 -11.85 7.12
N SER A 128 -25.76 -10.84 7.97
CA SER A 128 -26.68 -10.95 9.10
C SER A 128 -27.56 -9.71 9.19
N VAL A 129 -28.78 -9.89 9.67
CA VAL A 129 -29.69 -8.79 10.00
C VAL A 129 -29.61 -8.54 11.51
N ALA A 130 -29.45 -7.28 11.88
CA ALA A 130 -29.45 -6.85 13.27
C ALA A 130 -30.56 -5.83 13.49
N ALA A 131 -31.24 -5.93 14.63
CA ALA A 131 -32.25 -4.97 15.06
C ALA A 131 -31.94 -4.48 16.48
N PRO A 132 -32.27 -3.22 16.82
CA PRO A 132 -32.08 -2.71 18.17
C PRO A 132 -32.97 -3.48 19.16
N LYS A 133 -32.57 -3.47 20.44
CA LYS A 133 -33.40 -4.03 21.52
C LYS A 133 -34.76 -3.32 21.53
N GLY A 134 -35.85 -4.10 21.52
CA GLY A 134 -37.21 -3.59 21.45
C GLY A 134 -37.72 -3.28 20.03
N SER A 135 -36.98 -3.63 18.98
CA SER A 135 -37.48 -3.54 17.61
C SER A 135 -38.75 -4.39 17.43
N PRO A 136 -39.78 -3.87 16.73
CA PRO A 136 -40.98 -4.66 16.40
C PRO A 136 -40.71 -5.68 15.28
N VAL A 137 -39.57 -5.59 14.59
CA VAL A 137 -39.18 -6.53 13.54
C VAL A 137 -38.84 -7.88 14.17
N ALA A 138 -39.57 -8.92 13.77
CA ALA A 138 -39.24 -10.29 14.13
C ALA A 138 -37.98 -10.73 13.35
N ILE A 139 -36.89 -11.00 14.07
CA ILE A 139 -35.67 -11.56 13.49
C ILE A 139 -35.79 -13.08 13.61
N ASP A 140 -36.28 -13.73 12.56
CA ASP A 140 -36.32 -15.18 12.43
C ASP A 140 -35.27 -15.69 11.43
N ALA A 141 -34.85 -16.94 11.57
CA ALA A 141 -33.81 -17.53 10.71
C ALA A 141 -34.24 -17.64 9.24
N ASP A 142 -35.55 -17.67 8.97
CA ASP A 142 -36.10 -17.77 7.63
C ASP A 142 -36.41 -16.40 7.01
N LEU A 143 -36.16 -15.31 7.75
CA LEU A 143 -36.45 -13.93 7.35
C LEU A 143 -37.92 -13.71 6.91
N LYS A 144 -38.87 -14.49 7.46
CA LYS A 144 -40.29 -14.51 7.02
C LYS A 144 -41.05 -13.21 7.32
N GLY A 145 -40.48 -12.33 8.15
CA GLY A 145 -41.06 -11.04 8.54
C GLY A 145 -40.37 -9.79 7.96
N LEU A 146 -39.49 -9.95 6.97
CA LEU A 146 -38.83 -8.85 6.23
C LEU A 146 -39.44 -8.63 4.85
#